data_AF-A0A9X1JZY2-F1
#
_entry.id   AF-A0A9X1JZY2-F1
#
_cell.length_a   1.000
_cell.length_b   1.000
_cell.length_c   1.000
_cell.angle_alpha   90.00
_cell.angle_beta   90.00
_cell.angle_gamma   90.00
#
_symmetry.space_group_name_H-M   'P 1'
#
loop_
_entity.id
_entity.type
_entity.pdbx_description
1 polymer ?
#
loop_
_entity_poly.entity_id
_entity_poly.type
_entity_poly.pdbx_seq_one_letter_code
_entity_poly.pdbx_strand_id
1 'polypeptide(L)'
;MTRLIAVLFALLFAGAVAAEDRYVGYYYPEVTSEEDFDRVVRASQGAGKAVRIDFVNVLTAAQLEAPESPRFVFFAKGEGSKTLVLVALDDEVFSTLYRARALLAQLTVSVRRGGFFRQEELQYVATFYDLLQLMQFDELVISDGQSWAHRVNFKRQ
;
A
#
# COMPACT_ATOMS: atom_id res chain seq x y z
N MET A 1 7.99 -51.82 -11.24
CA MET A 1 6.84 -50.88 -11.24
C MET A 1 6.78 -49.96 -10.02
N THR A 2 7.31 -50.37 -8.87
CA THR A 2 7.38 -49.57 -7.62
C THR A 2 8.27 -48.32 -7.68
N ARG A 3 9.33 -48.32 -8.51
CA ARG A 3 10.21 -47.14 -8.68
C ARG A 3 9.60 -46.01 -9.52
N LEU A 4 8.63 -46.32 -10.40
CA LEU A 4 7.96 -45.31 -11.24
C LEU A 4 6.95 -44.48 -10.44
N ILE A 5 6.33 -45.08 -9.42
CA ILE A 5 5.33 -44.45 -8.56
C ILE A 5 5.98 -43.42 -7.61
N ALA A 6 7.20 -43.69 -7.15
CA ALA A 6 7.93 -42.78 -6.26
C ALA A 6 8.34 -41.45 -6.92
N VAL A 7 8.65 -41.47 -8.23
CA VAL A 7 9.02 -40.26 -8.99
C VAL A 7 7.80 -39.39 -9.27
N LEU A 8 6.62 -40.00 -9.48
CA LEU A 8 5.38 -39.27 -9.73
C LEU A 8 4.87 -38.53 -8.47
N PHE A 9 5.16 -39.05 -7.27
CA PHE A 9 4.77 -38.42 -6.01
C PHE A 9 5.65 -37.23 -5.63
N ALA A 10 6.94 -37.23 -6.02
CA ALA A 10 7.86 -36.13 -5.76
C ALA A 10 7.55 -34.87 -6.60
N LEU A 11 6.97 -35.04 -7.80
CA LEU A 11 6.58 -33.93 -8.67
C LEU A 11 5.31 -33.18 -8.22
N LEU A 12 4.50 -33.78 -7.33
CA LEU A 12 3.30 -33.14 -6.77
C LEU A 12 3.60 -32.24 -5.56
N PHE A 13 4.83 -32.29 -5.03
CA PHE A 13 5.31 -31.43 -3.94
C PHE A 13 6.20 -30.28 -4.42
N ALA A 14 6.28 -30.04 -5.73
CA ALA A 14 6.69 -28.75 -6.27
C ALA A 14 5.57 -27.74 -5.97
N GLY A 15 5.42 -27.40 -4.69
CA GLY A 15 4.54 -26.35 -4.22
C GLY A 15 4.86 -25.11 -5.02
N ALA A 16 3.81 -24.40 -5.43
CA ALA A 16 3.95 -23.07 -5.99
C ALA A 16 4.84 -22.27 -5.04
N VAL A 17 6.08 -22.03 -5.45
CA VAL A 17 6.98 -21.14 -4.75
C VAL A 17 6.33 -19.78 -4.96
N ALA A 18 5.48 -19.37 -4.00
CA ALA A 18 4.92 -18.04 -3.99
C ALA A 18 6.10 -17.11 -4.16
N ALA A 19 6.10 -16.33 -5.25
CA ALA A 19 7.20 -15.43 -5.54
C ALA A 19 7.45 -14.60 -4.29
N GLU A 20 8.60 -14.85 -3.65
CA GLU A 20 8.97 -14.21 -2.41
C GLU A 20 8.88 -12.70 -2.63
N ASP A 21 8.14 -12.00 -1.77
CA ASP A 21 7.89 -10.58 -1.91
C ASP A 21 9.20 -9.84 -1.64
N ARG A 22 10.03 -9.71 -2.68
CA ARG A 22 11.40 -9.14 -2.66
C ARG A 22 11.53 -7.74 -2.05
N TYR A 23 10.40 -7.10 -1.75
CA TYR A 23 10.34 -5.80 -1.10
C TYR A 23 10.40 -5.92 0.42
N VAL A 24 9.87 -7.01 0.99
CA VAL A 24 9.97 -7.36 2.42
C VAL A 24 11.41 -7.76 2.72
N GLY A 25 11.95 -7.28 3.84
CA GLY A 25 13.35 -7.46 4.23
C GLY A 25 14.35 -6.59 3.45
N TYR A 26 13.92 -5.94 2.36
CA TYR A 26 14.75 -5.01 1.58
C TYR A 26 14.40 -3.54 1.85
N TYR A 27 13.11 -3.17 1.75
CA TYR A 27 12.66 -1.79 2.00
C TYR A 27 11.99 -1.59 3.37
N TYR A 28 11.44 -2.65 3.96
CA TYR A 28 10.77 -2.64 5.26
C TYR A 28 10.81 -4.07 5.85
N PRO A 29 10.74 -4.24 7.19
CA PRO A 29 10.78 -5.55 7.84
C PRO A 29 9.57 -6.43 7.49
N GLU A 30 9.55 -7.67 7.98
CA GLU A 30 8.39 -8.54 7.85
C GLU A 30 7.12 -7.90 8.43
N VAL A 31 5.96 -8.23 7.83
CA VAL A 31 4.66 -7.74 8.30
C VAL A 31 4.36 -8.36 9.66
N THR A 32 4.24 -7.52 10.68
CA THR A 32 3.99 -7.95 12.06
C THR A 32 2.52 -7.86 12.45
N SER A 33 1.71 -7.15 11.68
CA SER A 33 0.27 -7.02 11.92
C SER A 33 -0.51 -6.69 10.65
N GLU A 34 -1.78 -7.07 10.63
CA GLU A 34 -2.66 -6.85 9.48
C GLU A 34 -4.05 -6.38 9.93
N GLU A 35 -4.76 -5.68 9.05
CA GLU A 35 -6.18 -5.40 9.19
C GLU A 35 -6.91 -5.43 7.84
N ASP A 36 -8.21 -5.64 7.90
CA ASP A 36 -9.10 -5.53 6.75
C ASP A 36 -9.83 -4.17 6.80
N PHE A 37 -9.85 -3.46 5.68
CA PHE A 37 -10.64 -2.25 5.48
C PHE A 37 -11.77 -2.54 4.48
N ASP A 38 -13.00 -2.55 4.97
CA ASP A 38 -14.20 -2.99 4.25
C ASP A 38 -15.25 -1.90 4.05
N ARG A 39 -15.04 -0.70 4.59
CA ARG A 39 -15.92 0.45 4.36
C ARG A 39 -15.93 0.79 2.87
N VAL A 40 -17.10 0.76 2.24
CA VAL A 40 -17.30 1.16 0.83
C VAL A 40 -18.03 2.50 0.79
N VAL A 41 -17.31 3.57 0.41
CA VAL A 41 -17.92 4.91 0.31
C VAL A 41 -18.82 5.05 -0.92
N ARG A 42 -18.44 4.42 -2.04
CA ARG A 42 -19.26 4.32 -3.25
C ARG A 42 -18.70 3.26 -4.20
N ALA A 43 -19.53 2.82 -5.14
CA ALA A 43 -19.05 2.06 -6.29
C ALA A 43 -18.11 2.92 -7.15
N SER A 44 -17.02 2.33 -7.61
CA SER A 44 -16.05 2.93 -8.52
C SER A 44 -15.81 1.97 -9.67
N GLN A 45 -15.68 2.48 -10.90
CA GLN A 45 -15.17 1.66 -12.01
C GLN A 45 -13.70 1.27 -11.82
N GLY A 46 -13.07 1.78 -10.77
CA GLY A 46 -11.69 1.54 -10.41
C GLY A 46 -10.73 2.45 -11.16
N ALA A 47 -9.51 2.55 -10.65
CA ALA A 47 -8.44 3.26 -11.33
C ALA A 47 -7.52 2.27 -12.06
N GLY A 48 -7.06 2.63 -13.25
CA GLY A 48 -6.02 1.88 -13.96
C GLY A 48 -4.66 2.03 -13.30
N LYS A 49 -3.69 1.19 -13.71
CA LYS A 49 -2.30 1.27 -13.21
C LYS A 49 -1.69 2.68 -13.36
N ALA A 50 -1.93 3.34 -14.50
CA ALA A 50 -1.43 4.69 -14.76
C ALA A 50 -1.89 5.70 -13.72
N VAL A 51 -3.19 5.70 -13.37
CA VAL A 51 -3.75 6.61 -12.36
C VAL A 51 -3.13 6.35 -10.97
N ARG A 52 -2.88 5.10 -10.59
CA ARG A 52 -2.20 4.79 -9.32
C ARG A 52 -0.75 5.27 -9.31
N ILE A 53 -0.04 5.16 -10.43
CA ILE A 53 1.32 5.69 -10.57
C ILE A 53 1.30 7.22 -10.46
N ASP A 54 0.40 7.89 -11.17
CA ASP A 54 0.28 9.35 -11.12
C ASP A 54 -0.08 9.84 -9.71
N PHE A 55 -0.95 9.11 -9.00
CA PHE A 55 -1.24 9.39 -7.60
C PHE A 55 0.01 9.38 -6.72
N VAL A 56 0.85 8.34 -6.84
CA VAL A 56 2.12 8.26 -6.10
C VAL A 56 3.06 9.39 -6.49
N ASN A 57 3.18 9.69 -7.79
CA ASN A 57 4.01 10.78 -8.28
C ASN A 57 3.59 12.14 -7.71
N VAL A 58 2.28 12.40 -7.60
CA VAL A 58 1.76 13.64 -6.98
C VAL A 58 2.15 13.72 -5.51
N LEU A 59 2.06 12.61 -4.75
CA LEU A 59 2.50 12.58 -3.36
C LEU A 59 4.01 12.84 -3.23
N THR A 60 4.81 12.21 -4.09
CA THR A 60 6.27 12.39 -4.12
C THR A 60 6.66 13.81 -4.50
N ALA A 61 6.04 14.39 -5.53
CA ALA A 61 6.32 15.76 -5.95
C ALA A 61 5.99 16.75 -4.82
N ALA A 62 4.84 16.60 -4.18
CA ALA A 62 4.46 17.46 -3.05
C ALA A 62 5.43 17.36 -1.86
N GLN A 63 6.03 16.19 -1.61
CA GLN A 63 7.08 16.05 -0.60
C GLN A 63 8.40 16.69 -1.01
N LEU A 64 8.81 16.56 -2.28
CA LEU A 64 10.06 17.12 -2.78
C LEU A 64 10.02 18.65 -2.93
N GLU A 65 8.83 19.21 -3.13
CA GLU A 65 8.60 20.66 -3.15
C GLU A 65 8.56 21.28 -1.74
N ALA A 66 8.43 20.47 -0.69
CA ALA A 66 8.42 20.97 0.68
C ALA A 66 9.82 21.52 1.06
N PRO A 67 9.89 22.56 1.92
CA PRO A 67 11.17 23.14 2.34
C PRO A 67 12.01 22.16 3.16
N GLU A 68 11.37 21.28 3.94
CA GLU A 68 12.02 20.25 4.72
C GLU A 68 12.37 18.99 3.90
N SER A 69 13.43 18.28 4.33
CA SER A 69 13.75 16.97 3.78
C SER A 69 12.65 15.95 4.08
N PRO A 70 12.34 15.03 3.13
CA PRO A 70 11.36 13.98 3.38
C PRO A 70 11.76 13.13 4.58
N ARG A 71 10.84 12.99 5.53
CA ARG A 71 11.01 12.13 6.72
C ARG A 71 10.30 10.78 6.57
N PHE A 72 9.46 10.64 5.56
CA PHE A 72 8.76 9.42 5.19
C PHE A 72 8.57 9.42 3.68
N VAL A 73 8.42 8.24 3.08
CA VAL A 73 8.27 8.09 1.63
C VAL A 73 7.08 7.23 1.26
N PHE A 74 6.53 7.51 0.09
CA PHE A 74 5.54 6.66 -0.58
C PHE A 74 6.14 6.03 -1.83
N PHE A 75 5.83 4.76 -2.07
CA PHE A 75 6.07 4.12 -3.35
C PHE A 75 5.06 3.00 -3.60
N ALA A 76 4.78 2.70 -4.86
CA ALA A 76 3.97 1.54 -5.23
C ALA A 76 4.87 0.34 -5.58
N LYS A 77 4.43 -0.86 -5.22
CA LYS A 77 5.10 -2.11 -5.61
C LYS A 77 4.15 -3.08 -6.33
N GLY A 78 4.76 -4.12 -6.90
CA GLY A 78 4.07 -5.14 -7.68
C GLY A 78 3.79 -4.69 -9.12
N GLU A 79 3.57 -5.67 -10.01
CA GLU A 79 3.40 -5.44 -11.45
C GLU A 79 2.22 -4.49 -11.76
N GLY A 80 1.13 -4.60 -11.01
CA GLY A 80 -0.06 -3.77 -11.16
C GLY A 80 -0.03 -2.44 -10.39
N SER A 81 1.05 -2.14 -9.65
CA SER A 81 1.11 -1.01 -8.72
C SER A 81 -0.08 -0.99 -7.76
N LYS A 82 -0.45 -2.15 -7.22
CA LYS A 82 -1.64 -2.35 -6.39
C LYS A 82 -1.36 -2.38 -4.89
N THR A 83 -0.10 -2.33 -4.50
CA THR A 83 0.29 -2.11 -3.11
C THR A 83 0.95 -0.75 -3.00
N LEU A 84 0.40 0.12 -2.16
CA LEU A 84 1.07 1.35 -1.74
C LEU A 84 1.91 1.03 -0.50
N VAL A 85 3.12 1.57 -0.42
CA VAL A 85 4.00 1.42 0.75
C VAL A 85 4.31 2.81 1.30
N LEU A 86 4.19 2.96 2.62
CA LEU A 86 4.59 4.10 3.42
C LEU A 86 5.69 3.65 4.39
N VAL A 87 6.88 4.27 4.31
CA VAL A 87 8.00 3.95 5.21
C VAL A 87 8.53 5.22 5.85
N ALA A 88 8.72 5.20 7.18
CA ALA A 88 9.44 6.26 7.88
C ALA A 88 10.94 6.17 7.55
N LEU A 89 11.59 7.32 7.37
CA LEU A 89 13.04 7.43 7.14
C LEU A 89 13.81 7.77 8.42
N ASP A 90 13.11 8.05 9.51
CA ASP A 90 13.67 8.28 10.83
C ASP A 90 12.71 7.83 11.95
N ASP A 91 13.27 7.68 13.15
CA ASP A 91 12.60 7.09 14.31
C ASP A 91 11.52 8.00 14.94
N GLU A 92 11.43 9.27 14.53
CA GLU A 92 10.57 10.26 15.19
C GLU A 92 9.26 10.52 14.40
N VAL A 93 9.15 10.15 13.12
CA VAL A 93 7.95 10.44 12.31
C VAL A 93 6.71 9.73 12.84
N PHE A 94 6.77 8.40 12.90
CA PHE A 94 5.69 7.59 13.46
C PHE A 94 6.24 6.29 14.05
N SER A 95 6.53 6.31 15.35
CA SER A 95 6.93 5.11 16.07
C SER A 95 5.81 4.08 16.27
N THR A 96 4.56 4.45 15.98
CA THR A 96 3.39 3.58 16.15
C THR A 96 2.44 3.67 14.97
N LEU A 97 1.66 2.61 14.77
CA LEU A 97 0.58 2.58 13.78
C LEU A 97 -0.43 3.73 13.99
N TYR A 98 -0.70 4.13 15.23
CA TYR A 98 -1.60 5.25 15.52
C TYR A 98 -1.06 6.59 15.00
N ARG A 99 0.24 6.85 15.16
CA ARG A 99 0.89 8.06 14.62
C ARG A 99 0.88 8.04 13.10
N ALA A 100 1.16 6.88 12.50
CA ALA A 100 1.08 6.72 11.05
C ALA A 100 -0.34 6.99 10.52
N ARG A 101 -1.39 6.50 11.20
CA ARG A 101 -2.79 6.80 10.86
C ARG A 101 -3.12 8.29 10.98
N ALA A 102 -2.61 8.98 12.00
CA ALA A 102 -2.79 10.42 12.14
C ALA A 102 -2.15 11.20 10.97
N LEU A 103 -0.97 10.76 10.52
CA LEU A 103 -0.32 11.31 9.32
C LEU A 103 -1.16 11.06 8.07
N LEU A 104 -1.69 9.85 7.86
CA LEU A 104 -2.56 9.55 6.73
C LEU A 104 -3.87 10.35 6.77
N ALA A 105 -4.42 10.60 7.96
CA ALA A 105 -5.57 11.48 8.13
C ALA A 105 -5.24 12.93 7.73
N GLN A 106 -4.06 13.44 8.08
CA GLN A 106 -3.59 14.76 7.62
C GLN A 106 -3.45 14.81 6.09
N LEU A 107 -2.85 13.78 5.49
CA LEU A 107 -2.67 13.71 4.02
C LEU A 107 -3.99 13.63 3.26
N THR A 108 -5.07 13.17 3.91
CA THR A 108 -6.41 13.25 3.35
C THR A 108 -6.75 14.69 2.95
N VAL A 109 -6.28 15.73 3.66
CA VAL A 109 -6.52 17.14 3.28
C VAL A 109 -5.75 17.52 2.01
N SER A 110 -4.49 17.09 1.88
CA SER A 110 -3.64 17.41 0.73
C SER A 110 -4.14 16.74 -0.55
N VAL A 111 -4.54 15.46 -0.46
CA VAL A 111 -5.06 14.69 -1.60
C VAL A 111 -6.37 15.28 -2.13
N ARG A 112 -7.21 15.82 -1.24
CA ARG A 112 -8.48 16.47 -1.62
C ARG A 112 -8.36 17.72 -2.49
N ARG A 113 -7.19 18.37 -2.49
CA ARG A 113 -6.95 19.56 -3.34
C ARG A 113 -6.50 19.19 -4.75
N GLY A 114 -6.01 17.96 -4.96
CA GLY A 114 -5.50 17.44 -6.22
C GLY A 114 -6.58 17.22 -7.29
N GLY A 115 -6.17 17.26 -8.57
CA GLY A 115 -7.06 17.33 -9.74
C GLY A 115 -8.03 16.15 -9.93
N PHE A 116 -7.56 14.91 -9.78
CA PHE A 116 -8.40 13.70 -9.91
C PHE A 116 -9.54 13.67 -8.88
N PHE A 117 -9.26 14.12 -7.66
CA PHE A 117 -10.19 13.97 -6.53
C PHE A 117 -11.28 15.05 -6.47
N ARG A 118 -10.99 16.25 -6.99
CA ARG A 118 -11.99 17.31 -7.16
C ARG A 118 -13.04 16.98 -8.22
N GLN A 119 -12.62 16.32 -9.29
CA GLN A 119 -13.51 15.93 -10.39
C GLN A 119 -14.53 14.86 -9.95
N GLU A 120 -14.19 14.10 -8.92
CA GLU A 120 -14.98 12.98 -8.41
C GLU A 120 -15.85 13.35 -7.18
N GLU A 121 -15.86 14.61 -6.73
CA GLU A 121 -16.58 15.10 -5.54
C GLU A 121 -16.25 14.38 -4.20
N LEU A 122 -15.16 13.60 -4.17
CA LEU A 122 -14.76 12.79 -3.01
C LEU A 122 -14.21 13.62 -1.84
N GLN A 123 -14.01 14.92 -2.05
CA GLN A 123 -13.35 15.81 -1.10
C GLN A 123 -14.08 16.00 0.24
N TYR A 124 -15.36 15.63 0.35
CA TYR A 124 -16.11 15.83 1.58
C TYR A 124 -16.34 14.55 2.39
N VAL A 125 -16.07 13.37 1.81
CA VAL A 125 -16.53 12.08 2.36
C VAL A 125 -15.45 11.01 2.48
N ALA A 126 -14.35 11.12 1.74
CA ALA A 126 -13.32 10.08 1.69
C ALA A 126 -12.16 10.35 2.66
N THR A 127 -11.78 9.33 3.43
CA THR A 127 -10.49 9.22 4.11
C THR A 127 -9.40 8.75 3.14
N PHE A 128 -8.12 8.82 3.54
CA PHE A 128 -7.04 8.27 2.72
C PHE A 128 -7.25 6.79 2.35
N TYR A 129 -7.78 5.97 3.26
CA TYR A 129 -8.06 4.55 2.99
C TYR A 129 -9.18 4.38 1.96
N ASP A 130 -10.26 5.15 2.08
CA ASP A 130 -11.34 5.16 1.08
C ASP A 130 -10.79 5.50 -0.31
N LEU A 131 -9.86 6.46 -0.39
CA LEU A 131 -9.23 6.85 -1.66
C LEU A 131 -8.39 5.72 -2.27
N LEU A 132 -7.60 5.02 -1.46
CA LEU A 132 -6.81 3.87 -1.93
C LEU A 132 -7.73 2.75 -2.43
N GLN A 133 -8.79 2.43 -1.70
CA GLN A 133 -9.78 1.42 -2.10
C GLN A 133 -10.47 1.80 -3.43
N LEU A 134 -10.89 3.07 -3.59
CA LEU A 134 -11.52 3.58 -4.82
C LEU A 134 -10.59 3.54 -6.04
N MET A 135 -9.29 3.76 -5.82
CA MET A 135 -8.24 3.62 -6.85
C MET A 135 -7.81 2.16 -7.09
N GLN A 136 -8.46 1.21 -6.43
CA GLN A 136 -8.16 -0.22 -6.52
C GLN A 136 -6.71 -0.59 -6.17
N PHE A 137 -6.16 0.07 -5.13
CA PHE A 137 -5.09 -0.57 -4.37
C PHE A 137 -5.67 -1.77 -3.64
N ASP A 138 -4.99 -2.92 -3.71
CA ASP A 138 -5.33 -4.12 -2.95
C ASP A 138 -4.79 -4.01 -1.52
N GLU A 139 -3.65 -3.34 -1.34
CA GLU A 139 -2.95 -3.27 -0.07
C GLU A 139 -2.34 -1.89 0.19
N LEU A 140 -2.25 -1.53 1.47
CA LEU A 140 -1.35 -0.50 1.99
C LEU A 140 -0.41 -1.15 3.01
N VAL A 141 0.89 -0.99 2.84
CA VAL A 141 1.89 -1.36 3.85
C VAL A 141 2.42 -0.09 4.51
N ILE A 142 2.46 -0.07 5.83
CA ILE A 142 2.97 1.03 6.64
C ILE A 142 4.10 0.47 7.51
N SER A 143 5.26 1.12 7.55
CA SER A 143 6.38 0.65 8.38
C SER A 143 7.19 1.80 8.97
N ASP A 144 7.70 1.60 10.17
CA ASP A 144 8.72 2.47 10.78
C ASP A 144 10.10 2.34 10.11
N GLY A 145 10.26 1.43 9.15
CA GLY A 145 11.53 1.17 8.47
C GLY A 145 12.54 0.39 9.30
N GLN A 146 12.18 -0.04 10.52
CA GLN A 146 13.10 -0.70 11.44
C GLN A 146 12.52 -1.96 12.06
N SER A 147 11.42 -1.84 12.81
CA SER A 147 10.97 -2.89 13.73
C SER A 147 9.59 -3.46 13.40
N TRP A 148 8.75 -2.73 12.67
CA TRP A 148 7.41 -3.20 12.36
C TRP A 148 6.93 -2.79 10.97
N ALA A 149 6.09 -3.64 10.38
CA ALA A 149 5.29 -3.33 9.23
C ALA A 149 3.84 -3.78 9.46
N HIS A 150 2.90 -2.91 9.12
CA HIS A 150 1.47 -3.16 9.20
C HIS A 150 0.85 -3.20 7.80
N ARG A 151 0.05 -4.22 7.48
CA ARG A 151 -0.67 -4.34 6.20
C ARG A 151 -2.15 -4.04 6.38
N VAL A 152 -2.68 -3.15 5.56
CA VAL A 152 -4.11 -2.92 5.40
C VAL A 152 -4.56 -3.57 4.11
N ASN A 153 -5.51 -4.49 4.19
CA ASN A 153 -6.09 -5.18 3.04
C ASN A 153 -7.41 -4.51 2.65
N PHE A 154 -7.50 -3.97 1.45
CA PHE A 154 -8.71 -3.30 0.98
C PHE A 154 -9.73 -4.29 0.42
N LYS A 155 -10.85 -4.46 1.13
CA LYS A 155 -12.01 -5.24 0.65
C LYS A 155 -12.93 -4.34 -0.16
N ARG A 156 -13.73 -4.93 -1.04
CA ARG A 156 -14.60 -4.20 -1.99
C ARG A 156 -15.98 -4.83 -2.12
N GLN A 157 -16.36 -5.66 -1.14
CA GLN A 157 -17.61 -6.43 -1.12
C GLN A 157 -18.31 -6.19 0.20
#